data_AF-A0A418MDA4-F1
#
_entry.id   AF-A0A418MDA4-F1
#
_cell.length_a   1.000
_cell.length_b   1.000
_cell.length_c   1.000
_cell.angle_alpha   90.00
_cell.angle_beta   90.00
_cell.angle_gamma   90.00
#
_symmetry.space_group_name_H-M   'P 1'
#
loop_
_entity.id
_entity.type
_entity.pdbx_description
1 polymer ?
#
loop_
_entity_poly.entity_id
_entity_poly.type
_entity_poly.pdbx_seq_one_letter_code
_entity_poly.pdbx_strand_id
1 'polypeptide(L)' 'MGKGVKLWLIWLAALATGIYGTSLIFNGITTPQHIDLVYGIPVLLMGVWVTGNIFASARQMRHRFKTSSH' A
#
# COMPACT_ATOMS: atom_id res chain seq x y z
N MET A 1 19.33 -8.49 -7.33
CA MET A 1 18.39 -7.33 -7.37
C MET A 1 18.77 -6.31 -6.30
N GLY A 2 18.98 -5.06 -6.69
CA GLY A 2 19.30 -3.97 -5.75
C GLY A 2 18.14 -3.69 -4.78
N LYS A 3 18.45 -3.20 -3.58
CA LYS A 3 17.47 -2.91 -2.52
C LYS A 3 16.38 -1.93 -2.99
N GLY A 4 16.72 -0.96 -3.85
CA GLY A 4 15.75 -0.01 -4.44
C GLY A 4 14.74 -0.68 -5.37
N VAL A 5 15.17 -1.65 -6.19
CA VAL A 5 14.27 -2.41 -7.08
C VAL A 5 13.27 -3.24 -6.27
N LYS A 6 13.72 -3.85 -5.16
CA LYS A 6 12.81 -4.57 -4.24
C LYS A 6 11.76 -3.63 -3.65
N LEU A 7 12.16 -2.44 -3.20
CA LEU A 7 11.23 -1.45 -2.65
C LEU A 7 10.21 -0.98 -3.69
N TRP A 8 10.66 -0.78 -4.93
CA TRP A 8 9.81 -0.39 -6.05
C TRP A 8 8.77 -1.46 -6.39
N LEU A 9 9.16 -2.74 -6.40
CA LEU A 9 8.21 -3.85 -6.59
C LEU A 9 7.19 -3.95 -5.46
N ILE A 10 7.61 -3.76 -4.20
CA ILE A 10 6.69 -3.74 -3.05
C ILE A 10 5.70 -2.58 -3.19
N TRP A 11 6.16 -1.41 -3.60
CA TRP A 11 5.30 -0.25 -3.84
C TRP A 11 4.29 -0.50 -4.97
N LEU A 12 4.73 -1.09 -6.09
CA LEU A 12 3.81 -1.47 -7.18
C LEU A 12 2.78 -2.51 -6.75
N ALA A 13 3.19 -3.51 -5.96
CA ALA A 13 2.27 -4.50 -5.41
C ALA A 13 1.23 -3.85 -4.48
N ALA A 14 1.64 -2.88 -3.65
CA ALA A 14 0.75 -2.14 -2.78
C ALA A 14 -0.27 -1.30 -3.58
N LEU A 15 0.17 -0.66 -4.67
CA LEU A 15 -0.73 0.06 -5.58
C LEU A 15 -1.75 -0.88 -6.25
N ALA A 16 -1.29 -2.00 -6.80
CA ALA A 16 -2.17 -2.98 -7.43
C ALA A 16 -3.20 -3.53 -6.43
N THR A 17 -2.77 -3.78 -5.19
CA THR A 17 -3.65 -4.21 -4.09
C THR A 17 -4.70 -3.14 -3.79
N GLY A 18 -4.33 -1.86 -3.76
CA GLY A 18 -5.28 -0.75 -3.56
C GLY A 18 -6.33 -0.65 -4.68
N ILE A 19 -5.91 -0.78 -5.95
CA ILE A 19 -6.82 -0.78 -7.10
C ILE A 19 -7.78 -1.98 -7.04
N TYR A 20 -7.24 -3.17 -6.78
CA TYR A 20 -8.02 -4.39 -6.68
C TYR A 20 -9.01 -4.35 -5.52
N GLY A 21 -8.58 -3.95 -4.32
CA GLY A 21 -9.45 -3.78 -3.16
C GLY A 21 -10.58 -2.77 -3.43
N THR A 22 -10.28 -1.66 -4.11
CA THR A 22 -11.30 -0.69 -4.52
C THR A 22 -12.34 -1.31 -5.46
N SER A 23 -11.89 -2.11 -6.44
CA SER A 23 -12.79 -2.79 -7.37
C SER A 23 -13.71 -3.80 -6.69
N LEU A 24 -13.20 -4.56 -5.71
CA LEU A 24 -14.00 -5.49 -4.90
C LEU A 24 -15.04 -4.75 -4.06
N ILE A 25 -14.65 -3.66 -3.40
CA ILE A 25 -15.60 -2.84 -2.63
C ILE A 25 -16.69 -2.28 -3.55
N PHE A 26 -16.31 -1.76 -4.73
CA PHE A 26 -17.28 -1.25 -5.69
C PHE A 26 -18.26 -2.34 -6.16
N ASN A 27 -17.77 -3.55 -6.46
CA ASN A 27 -18.62 -4.68 -6.79
C ASN A 27 -19.54 -5.07 -5.63
N GLY A 28 -19.02 -5.15 -4.41
CA GLY A 28 -19.81 -5.47 -3.22
C GLY A 28 -20.89 -4.43 -2.88
N ILE A 29 -20.70 -3.17 -3.29
CA ILE A 29 -21.71 -2.10 -3.16
C ILE A 29 -22.77 -2.20 -4.26
N THR A 30 -22.34 -2.51 -5.49
CA THR A 30 -23.22 -2.50 -6.68
C THR A 30 -23.94 -3.83 -6.91
N THR A 31 -23.51 -4.92 -6.27
CA THR A 31 -24.11 -6.25 -6.35
C THR A 31 -24.47 -6.76 -4.96
N PRO A 32 -25.42 -7.71 -4.82
CA PRO A 32 -25.78 -8.29 -3.52
C PRO A 32 -24.71 -9.20 -2.90
N GLN A 33 -23.51 -9.32 -3.50
CA GLN A 33 -22.43 -10.15 -2.99
C GLN A 33 -21.62 -9.42 -1.90
N HIS A 34 -22.13 -9.46 -0.67
CA HIS A 34 -21.48 -8.84 0.51
C HIS A 34 -20.11 -9.44 0.86
N ILE A 35 -19.77 -10.61 0.30
CA ILE A 35 -18.48 -11.25 0.49
C ILE A 35 -17.33 -10.39 -0.08
N ASP A 36 -17.60 -9.62 -1.14
CA ASP A 36 -16.63 -8.75 -1.78
C ASP A 36 -16.28 -7.52 -0.91
N LEU A 37 -17.19 -7.06 -0.05
CA LEU A 37 -16.89 -6.03 0.95
C LEU A 37 -16.00 -6.57 2.07
N VAL A 38 -16.29 -7.78 2.56
CA VAL A 38 -15.54 -8.43 3.64
C VAL A 38 -14.09 -8.65 3.24
N TYR A 39 -13.82 -9.00 1.98
CA TYR A 39 -12.46 -9.16 1.46
C TYR A 39 -11.87 -7.87 0.89
N GLY A 40 -12.67 -7.03 0.24
CA GLY A 40 -12.22 -5.81 -0.40
C GLY A 40 -11.70 -4.76 0.57
N ILE A 41 -12.35 -4.59 1.73
CA ILE A 41 -11.92 -3.60 2.74
C ILE A 41 -10.52 -3.95 3.30
N PRO A 42 -10.26 -5.17 3.82
CA PRO A 42 -8.92 -5.55 4.27
C PRO A 42 -7.85 -5.41 3.19
N VAL A 43 -8.15 -5.82 1.96
CA VAL A 43 -7.23 -5.71 0.82
C VAL A 43 -6.89 -4.25 0.55
N LEU A 44 -7.89 -3.37 0.48
CA LEU A 44 -7.69 -1.93 0.30
C LEU A 44 -6.84 -1.32 1.43
N LEU A 45 -7.20 -1.61 2.69
CA LEU A 45 -6.49 -1.10 3.86
C LEU A 45 -5.03 -1.58 3.89
N MET A 46 -4.76 -2.82 3.46
CA MET A 46 -3.41 -3.37 3.37
C MET A 46 -2.57 -2.59 2.34
N GLY A 47 -3.12 -2.30 1.16
CA GLY A 47 -2.45 -1.49 0.14
C GLY A 47 -2.13 -0.07 0.63
N VAL A 48 -3.09 0.58 1.29
CA VAL A 48 -2.90 1.91 1.90
C VAL A 48 -1.85 1.88 3.02
N TRP A 49 -1.91 0.87 3.88
CA TRP A 49 -1.00 0.70 5.01
C TRP A 49 0.45 0.48 4.54
N VAL A 50 0.69 -0.41 3.58
CA VAL A 50 2.03 -0.64 3.03
C VAL A 50 2.57 0.62 2.40
N THR A 51 1.75 1.33 1.62
CA THR A 51 2.13 2.60 1.00
C THR A 51 2.53 3.63 2.06
N GLY A 52 1.72 3.83 3.10
CA GLY A 52 1.99 4.74 4.21
C GLY A 52 3.30 4.42 4.94
N ASN A 53 3.57 3.15 5.21
CA ASN A 53 4.81 2.72 5.88
C ASN A 53 6.05 2.96 5.03
N ILE A 54 5.97 2.78 3.72
CA ILE A 54 7.09 3.09 2.81
C ILE A 54 7.42 4.59 2.88
N PHE A 55 6.41 5.46 2.82
CA PHE A 55 6.61 6.91 2.94
C PHE A 55 7.14 7.32 4.31
N ALA A 56 6.62 6.74 5.40
CA ALA A 56 7.12 6.99 6.75
C ALA A 56 8.59 6.57 6.89
N SER A 57 8.95 5.39 6.38
CA SER A 57 10.32 4.87 6.40
C SER A 57 11.27 5.75 5.57
N ALA A 58 10.84 6.17 4.38
CA ALA A 58 11.61 7.09 3.54
C ALA A 58 11.83 8.45 4.22
N ARG A 59 10.80 8.98 4.89
CA ARG A 59 10.88 10.22 5.67
C ARG A 59 11.86 10.09 6.84
N GLN A 60 11.77 9.02 7.62
CA GLN A 60 12.70 8.73 8.72
C GLN A 60 14.15 8.62 8.22
N MET A 61 14.37 7.95 7.08
CA MET A 61 15.69 7.81 6.49
C MET A 61 16.26 9.18 6.10
N ARG A 62 15.44 10.05 5.47
CA ARG A 62 15.82 11.43 5.13
C ARG A 62 16.20 12.24 6.37
N HIS A 63 15.46 12.12 7.47
CA HIS A 63 15.79 12.80 8.72
C HIS A 63 17.11 12.29 9.31
N ARG A 64 17.36 10.98 9.31
CA ARG A 64 18.62 10.39 9.78
C ARG A 64 19.82 10.90 8.99
N PHE A 65 19.72 10.97 7.65
CA PHE A 65 20.78 11.52 6.81
C PHE A 65 21.06 13.00 7.10
N LYS A 66 20.03 13.79 7.44
CA LYS A 66 20.17 15.21 7.77
C LYS A 66 20.84 15.44 9.12
N THR A 67 20.64 14.55 10.10
CA THR A 67 21.28 14.66 11.43
C THR A 67 22.69 14.09 11.48
N SER A 68 23.06 13.17 10.58
CA SER A 68 24.39 12.58 10.51
C SER A 68 25.42 13.39 9.70
N SER A 69 24.99 14.49 9.07
CA SER A 69 25.84 15.38 8.26
C SER A 69 26.33 16.62 9.02
N HIS A 70 26.21 16.62 10.35
CA HIS A 70 26.74 17.61 11.28
C HIS A 70 27.74 16.95 12.21
#